data_AF-A0A3B8JLF5-F1
#
_entry.id   AF-A0A3B8JLF5-F1
#
_cell.length_a   1.000
_cell.length_b   1.000
_cell.length_c   1.000
_cell.angle_alpha   90.00
_cell.angle_beta   90.00
_cell.angle_gamma   90.00
#
_symmetry.space_group_name_H-M   'P 1'
#
loop_
_entity.id
_entity.type
_entity.pdbx_description
1 polymer ?
#
loop_
_entity_poly.entity_id
_entity_poly.type
_entity_poly.pdbx_seq_one_letter_code
_entity_poly.pdbx_strand_id
1 'polypeptide(L)'
;ELGFAGLALSAGVKSVLASLWAVNDEATLGLMSEFYQQLKDAPVKAEALRQVQLAMLTKKVRIEGGKLITNKAEYPLPPELIRLGYRDFSHPYYWSAFTIVGNPW
;
A
#
# COMPACT_ATOMS: atom_id res chain seq x y z
N GLU A 1 11.46 20.38 9.69
CA GLU A 1 10.97 19.16 10.37
C GLU A 1 10.60 18.12 9.31
N LEU A 2 10.99 16.86 9.47
CA LEU A 2 10.75 15.77 8.52
C LEU A 2 9.33 15.15 8.65
N GLY A 3 8.38 15.89 9.25
CA GLY A 3 7.02 15.41 9.53
C GLY A 3 6.99 14.14 10.41
N PHE A 4 5.88 13.39 10.36
CA PHE A 4 5.72 12.14 11.11
C PHE A 4 6.81 11.10 10.80
N ALA A 5 7.31 11.05 9.56
CA ALA A 5 8.39 10.15 9.19
C ALA A 5 9.69 10.49 9.94
N GLY A 6 10.03 11.77 10.03
CA GLY A 6 11.16 12.27 10.81
C GLY A 6 11.07 11.96 12.30
N LEU A 7 9.88 12.18 12.87
CA LEU A 7 9.61 11.88 14.29
C LEU A 7 9.80 10.39 14.57
N ALA A 8 9.25 9.52 13.72
CA ALA A 8 9.40 8.08 13.87
C ALA A 8 10.87 7.63 13.76
N LEU A 9 11.63 8.16 12.81
CA LEU A 9 13.08 7.89 12.70
C LEU A 9 13.84 8.38 13.93
N SER A 10 13.52 9.55 14.45
CA SER A 10 14.12 10.09 15.69
C SER A 10 13.77 9.25 16.92
N ALA A 11 12.61 8.59 16.90
CA ALA A 11 12.19 7.61 17.91
C ALA A 11 12.84 6.22 17.76
N GLY A 12 13.76 6.04 16.80
CA GLY A 12 14.60 4.85 16.68
C GLY A 12 14.06 3.74 15.78
N VAL A 13 13.00 3.98 14.99
CA VAL A 13 12.55 2.98 14.01
C VAL A 13 13.57 2.86 12.87
N LYS A 14 13.76 1.64 12.35
CA LYS A 14 14.73 1.40 11.26
C LYS A 14 14.31 2.04 9.94
N SER A 15 13.01 2.07 9.67
CA SER A 15 12.45 2.58 8.42
C SER A 15 10.99 2.96 8.60
N VAL A 16 10.52 3.93 7.83
CA VAL A 16 9.14 4.40 7.82
C VAL A 16 8.60 4.33 6.39
N LEU A 17 7.41 3.74 6.22
CA LEU A 17 6.60 3.89 5.03
C LEU A 17 5.63 5.07 5.26
N ALA A 18 5.73 6.12 4.45
CA ALA A 18 4.91 7.32 4.58
C ALA A 18 4.41 7.78 3.22
N SER A 19 3.34 8.59 3.20
CA SER A 19 2.85 9.26 1.99
C SER A 19 3.30 10.72 1.94
N LEU A 20 3.60 11.20 0.73
CA LEU A 20 3.99 12.61 0.47
C LEU A 20 2.80 13.56 0.42
N TRP A 21 1.60 13.05 0.11
CA TRP A 21 0.34 13.80 0.08
C TRP A 21 -0.81 12.95 0.65
N ALA A 22 -2.00 13.55 0.74
CA ALA A 22 -3.21 12.86 1.17
C ALA A 22 -3.58 11.74 0.19
N VAL A 23 -3.75 10.53 0.71
CA VAL A 23 -4.05 9.32 -0.07
C VAL A 23 -5.49 8.89 0.12
N ASN A 24 -6.03 8.16 -0.85
CA ASN A 24 -7.38 7.60 -0.78
C ASN A 24 -7.39 6.38 0.16
N ASP A 25 -8.39 6.29 1.04
CA ASP A 25 -8.48 5.23 2.06
C ASP A 25 -8.61 3.83 1.45
N GLU A 26 -9.45 3.67 0.42
CA GLU A 26 -9.70 2.37 -0.23
C GLU A 26 -8.46 1.88 -0.99
N ALA A 27 -7.75 2.80 -1.65
CA ALA A 27 -6.48 2.51 -2.28
C ALA A 27 -5.41 2.16 -1.24
N THR A 28 -5.40 2.85 -0.10
CA THR A 28 -4.46 2.59 1.00
C THR A 28 -4.70 1.21 1.62
N LEU A 29 -5.96 0.80 1.75
CA LEU A 29 -6.33 -0.57 2.12
C LEU A 29 -5.70 -1.57 1.16
N GLY A 30 -5.91 -1.40 -0.15
CA GLY A 30 -5.31 -2.29 -1.15
C GLY A 30 -3.78 -2.29 -1.13
N LEU A 31 -3.17 -1.11 -1.07
CA LEU A 31 -1.72 -0.92 -1.04
C LEU A 31 -1.10 -1.59 0.18
N MET A 32 -1.64 -1.38 1.37
CA MET A 32 -1.09 -1.96 2.60
C MET A 32 -1.29 -3.47 2.65
N SER A 33 -2.45 -3.98 2.21
CA SER A 33 -2.70 -5.42 2.12
C SER A 33 -1.73 -6.12 1.18
N GLU A 34 -1.43 -5.53 0.01
CA GLU A 34 -0.42 -6.05 -0.91
C GLU A 34 1.00 -5.86 -0.34
N PHE A 35 1.30 -4.73 0.30
CA PHE A 35 2.61 -4.44 0.85
C PHE A 35 3.04 -5.46 1.89
N TYR A 36 2.17 -5.80 2.84
CA TYR A 36 2.50 -6.83 3.83
C TYR A 36 2.59 -8.24 3.25
N GLN A 37 1.98 -8.50 2.09
CA GLN A 37 2.19 -9.77 1.37
C GLN A 37 3.52 -9.80 0.64
N GLN A 38 3.93 -8.69 0.03
CA GLN A 38 5.21 -8.57 -0.66
C GLN A 38 6.38 -8.52 0.33
N LEU A 39 6.19 -7.87 1.49
CA LEU A 39 7.20 -7.73 2.53
C LEU A 39 7.68 -9.06 3.11
N LYS A 40 6.84 -10.11 3.08
CA LYS A 40 7.21 -11.45 3.56
C LYS A 40 8.26 -12.13 2.67
N ASP A 41 8.26 -11.81 1.38
CA ASP A 41 9.07 -12.51 0.38
C ASP A 41 10.17 -11.62 -0.22
N ALA A 42 10.01 -10.30 -0.17
CA ALA A 42 10.96 -9.36 -0.74
C ALA A 42 12.23 -9.26 0.13
N PRO A 43 13.42 -9.21 -0.49
CA PRO A 43 14.69 -9.13 0.23
C PRO A 43 14.89 -7.79 0.97
N VAL A 44 14.23 -6.73 0.50
CA VAL A 44 14.30 -5.38 1.08
C VAL A 44 12.95 -4.68 1.01
N LYS A 45 12.70 -3.77 1.94
CA LYS A 45 11.40 -3.07 2.06
C LYS A 45 11.08 -2.22 0.83
N ALA A 46 12.10 -1.61 0.24
CA ALA A 46 11.97 -0.82 -0.99
C ALA A 46 11.49 -1.69 -2.17
N GLU A 47 11.96 -2.94 -2.26
CA GLU A 47 11.53 -3.89 -3.28
C GLU A 47 10.08 -4.33 -3.03
N ALA A 48 9.69 -4.57 -1.77
CA ALA A 48 8.29 -4.84 -1.44
C ALA A 48 7.37 -3.71 -1.91
N LEU A 49 7.73 -2.45 -1.64
CA LEU A 49 6.96 -1.29 -2.11
C LEU A 49 6.90 -1.22 -3.64
N ARG A 50 8.03 -1.43 -4.32
CA ARG A 50 8.08 -1.44 -5.80
C ARG A 50 7.15 -2.49 -6.39
N GLN A 51 7.10 -3.69 -5.81
CA GLN A 51 6.20 -4.76 -6.26
C GLN A 51 4.73 -4.40 -6.07
N VAL A 52 4.38 -3.71 -4.99
CA VAL A 52 3.02 -3.19 -4.78
C VAL A 52 2.65 -2.17 -5.84
N GLN A 53 3.53 -1.22 -6.12
CA GLN A 53 3.30 -0.19 -7.14
C GLN A 53 3.07 -0.82 -8.53
N LEU A 54 3.83 -1.86 -8.88
CA LEU A 54 3.60 -2.64 -10.09
C LEU A 54 2.28 -3.42 -10.07
N ALA A 55 1.92 -4.02 -8.94
CA ALA A 55 0.67 -4.76 -8.79
C ALA A 55 -0.55 -3.82 -8.94
N MET A 56 -0.48 -2.62 -8.37
CA MET A 56 -1.52 -1.60 -8.54
C MET A 56 -1.56 -1.09 -9.99
N LEU A 57 -0.42 -0.73 -10.58
CA LEU A 57 -0.32 -0.30 -11.98
C LEU A 57 -0.92 -1.32 -12.96
N THR A 58 -0.76 -2.61 -12.68
CA THR A 58 -1.27 -3.71 -13.52
C THR A 58 -2.66 -4.23 -13.10
N LYS A 59 -3.39 -3.49 -12.24
CA LYS A 59 -4.75 -3.81 -11.76
C LYS A 59 -4.87 -5.15 -11.02
N LYS A 60 -3.76 -5.69 -10.52
CA LYS A 60 -3.75 -6.89 -9.68
C LYS A 60 -4.28 -6.62 -8.28
N VAL A 61 -4.22 -5.36 -7.85
CA VAL A 61 -4.86 -4.87 -6.64
C VAL A 61 -6.08 -4.05 -7.04
N ARG A 62 -7.28 -4.49 -6.63
CA ARG A 62 -8.56 -3.84 -6.97
C ARG A 62 -9.66 -4.28 -6.01
N ILE A 63 -10.76 -3.52 -5.96
CA ILE A 63 -11.99 -3.99 -5.30
C ILE A 63 -12.96 -4.45 -6.38
N GLU A 64 -13.51 -5.64 -6.20
CA GLU A 64 -14.42 -6.27 -7.14
C GLU A 64 -15.35 -7.24 -6.39
N GLY A 65 -16.67 -7.15 -6.64
CA GLY A 65 -17.65 -8.08 -6.06
C GLY A 65 -17.69 -8.10 -4.53
N GLY A 66 -17.46 -6.96 -3.86
CA GLY A 66 -17.42 -6.87 -2.40
C GLY A 66 -16.18 -7.52 -1.77
N LYS A 67 -15.13 -7.75 -2.55
CA LYS A 67 -13.85 -8.28 -2.08
C LYS A 67 -12.71 -7.34 -2.45
N LEU A 68 -11.68 -7.32 -1.63
CA LEU A 68 -10.36 -6.84 -2.01
C LEU A 68 -9.61 -7.97 -2.71
N ILE A 69 -9.23 -7.74 -3.97
CA ILE A 69 -8.38 -8.63 -4.75
C ILE A 69 -6.94 -8.12 -4.61
N THR A 70 -6.02 -9.03 -4.28
CA THR A 70 -4.57 -8.79 -4.21
C THR A 70 -3.84 -9.82 -5.08
N ASN A 71 -2.52 -9.72 -5.20
CA ASN A 71 -1.77 -10.62 -6.08
C ASN A 71 -1.74 -12.09 -5.57
N LYS A 72 -1.87 -12.33 -4.26
CA LYS A 72 -1.81 -13.70 -3.69
C LYS A 72 -3.12 -14.15 -3.03
N ALA A 73 -4.06 -13.25 -2.77
CA ALA A 73 -5.27 -13.56 -2.01
C ALA A 73 -6.46 -12.66 -2.37
N GLU A 74 -7.65 -13.13 -2.02
CA GLU A 74 -8.88 -12.34 -2.00
C GLU A 74 -9.38 -12.22 -0.56
N TYR A 75 -9.82 -11.04 -0.16
CA TYR A 75 -10.34 -10.77 1.18
C TYR A 75 -11.78 -10.26 1.09
N PRO A 76 -12.76 -10.87 1.79
CA PRO A 76 -14.11 -10.31 1.85
C PRO A 76 -14.07 -8.96 2.54
N LEU A 77 -14.75 -7.97 1.96
CA LEU A 77 -14.87 -6.66 2.59
C LEU A 77 -15.94 -6.68 3.70
N PRO A 78 -15.76 -5.86 4.76
CA PRO A 78 -16.81 -5.61 5.74
C PRO A 78 -18.10 -5.13 5.08
N PRO A 79 -19.28 -5.42 5.68
CA PRO A 79 -20.58 -5.04 5.13
C PRO A 79 -20.69 -3.58 4.70
N GLU A 80 -20.03 -2.67 5.43
CA GLU A 80 -20.04 -1.23 5.18
C GLU A 80 -19.37 -0.84 3.84
N LEU A 81 -18.46 -1.69 3.36
CA LEU A 81 -17.63 -1.47 2.16
C LEU A 81 -18.08 -2.32 0.97
N ILE A 82 -19.03 -3.26 1.14
CA ILE A 82 -19.57 -4.07 0.04
C ILE A 82 -20.16 -3.19 -1.08
N ARG A 83 -20.70 -2.03 -0.73
CA ARG A 83 -21.29 -1.04 -1.66
C ARG A 83 -20.29 -0.30 -2.55
N LEU A 84 -18.98 -0.43 -2.33
CA LEU A 84 -17.96 0.29 -3.09
C LEU A 84 -17.94 -0.06 -4.59
N GLY A 85 -18.57 -1.18 -4.98
CA GLY A 85 -18.59 -1.63 -6.37
C GLY A 85 -17.18 -1.92 -6.89
N TYR A 86 -16.95 -1.76 -8.19
CA TYR A 86 -15.63 -1.92 -8.78
C TYR A 86 -14.75 -0.69 -8.51
N ARG A 87 -13.52 -0.89 -8.01
CA ARG A 87 -12.52 0.17 -7.85
C ARG A 87 -11.21 -0.20 -8.53
N ASP A 88 -10.77 0.66 -9.43
CA ASP A 88 -9.49 0.58 -10.13
C ASP A 88 -8.46 1.51 -9.47
N PHE A 89 -7.36 0.93 -8.99
CA PHE A 89 -6.27 1.66 -8.35
C PHE A 89 -5.01 1.80 -9.21
N SER A 90 -5.09 1.57 -10.53
CA SER A 90 -3.93 1.64 -11.42
C SER A 90 -3.35 3.03 -11.61
N HIS A 91 -4.18 4.08 -11.45
CA HIS A 91 -3.72 5.45 -11.63
C HIS A 91 -2.66 5.83 -10.57
N PRO A 92 -1.52 6.45 -10.94
CA PRO A 92 -0.42 6.78 -10.02
C PRO A 92 -0.82 7.59 -8.79
N TYR A 93 -1.89 8.40 -8.89
CA TYR A 93 -2.49 9.12 -7.78
C TYR A 93 -2.65 8.26 -6.51
N TYR A 94 -2.97 6.98 -6.66
CA TYR A 94 -3.28 6.07 -5.56
C TYR A 94 -2.05 5.50 -4.83
N TRP A 95 -0.89 5.44 -5.47
CA TRP A 95 0.25 4.68 -4.96
C TRP A 95 1.60 5.39 -5.05
N SER A 96 1.75 6.37 -5.95
CA SER A 96 3.01 7.09 -6.14
C SER A 96 3.36 8.02 -4.98
N ALA A 97 2.40 8.29 -4.09
CA ALA A 97 2.61 9.07 -2.88
C ALA A 97 3.53 8.37 -1.87
N PHE A 98 3.55 7.04 -1.88
CA PHE A 98 4.19 6.25 -0.84
C PHE A 98 5.70 6.13 -1.07
N THR A 99 6.46 6.37 -0.01
CA THR A 99 7.92 6.28 0.01
C THR A 99 8.42 5.63 1.29
N ILE A 100 9.58 4.98 1.21
CA ILE A 100 10.29 4.45 2.37
C ILE A 100 11.44 5.38 2.72
N VAL A 101 11.48 5.81 3.98
CA VAL A 101 12.56 6.65 4.54
C VAL A 101 13.29 5.86 5.62
N GLY A 102 14.62 5.94 5.67
CA GLY A 102 15.46 5.22 6.62
C GLY A 102 16.20 4.05 5.99
N ASN A 103 16.54 3.03 6.79
CA ASN A 103 17.28 1.87 6.33
C ASN A 103 16.35 0.94 5.49
N PRO A 104 16.61 0.79 4.18
CA PRO A 104 15.75 -0.03 3.32
C PRO A 104 15.97 -1.54 3.52
N TRP A 105 17.04 -1.93 4.20
CA TRP A 105 17.44 -3.31 4.51
C TRP A 105 16.82 -3.84 5.82
#